data_AF-A0A7V4T6L9-F1
#
_entry.id   AF-A0A7V4T6L9-F1
#
_cell.length_a   1.000
_cell.length_b   1.000
_cell.length_c   1.000
_cell.angle_alpha   90.00
_cell.angle_beta   90.00
_cell.angle_gamma   90.00
#
_symmetry.space_group_name_H-M   'P 1'
#
loop_
_entity.id
_entity.type
_entity.pdbx_description
1 polymer ?
#
loop_
_entity_poly.entity_id
_entity_poly.type
_entity_poly.pdbx_seq_one_letter_code
_entity_poly.pdbx_strand_id
1 'polypeptide(L)'
;MENQRESKYQKANEVLKRVNLAWKKLDEIEKETEEIFGYEHLATESIGFAAVHLMNAVMEIEDRLAILINKISGKSINQLMDVIFIIKYSGANNIYKTQEAFQNALECVSKKYQIERNTVADLCTRRLGLTGAGATDDFLHLVANWLFKNDESLKMLIEKHSAQTMHQKIEEFFNSEGRIQ
;
A
#
# COMPACT_ATOMS: atom_id res chain seq x y z
N MET A 1 -10.33 -20.23 -8.95
CA MET A 1 -9.15 -19.52 -8.41
C MET A 1 -9.53 -18.40 -7.43
N GLU A 2 -10.72 -17.81 -7.54
CA GLU A 2 -11.32 -16.84 -6.58
C GLU A 2 -11.26 -17.31 -5.10
N ASN A 3 -11.68 -18.55 -4.83
CA ASN A 3 -11.67 -19.13 -3.48
C ASN A 3 -10.28 -19.13 -2.78
N GLN A 4 -9.17 -19.17 -3.53
CA GLN A 4 -7.84 -19.16 -2.93
C GLN A 4 -7.35 -17.75 -2.57
N ARG A 5 -7.88 -16.70 -3.21
CA ARG A 5 -7.50 -15.30 -2.95
C ARG A 5 -8.31 -14.69 -1.82
N GLU A 6 -9.62 -14.93 -1.82
CA GLU A 6 -10.48 -14.63 -0.67
C GLU A 6 -9.93 -15.30 0.58
N SER A 7 -9.49 -16.56 0.46
CA SER A 7 -8.82 -17.29 1.55
C SER A 7 -7.53 -16.61 2.03
N LYS A 8 -6.71 -16.02 1.15
CA LYS A 8 -5.46 -15.33 1.56
C LYS A 8 -5.72 -13.99 2.26
N TYR A 9 -6.67 -13.20 1.76
CA TYR A 9 -7.08 -11.94 2.42
C TYR A 9 -7.78 -12.20 3.75
N GLN A 10 -8.66 -13.20 3.81
CA GLN A 10 -9.28 -13.64 5.06
C GLN A 10 -8.22 -14.09 6.07
N LYS A 11 -7.23 -14.90 5.65
CA LYS A 11 -6.11 -15.30 6.50
C LYS A 11 -5.30 -14.11 7.01
N ALA A 12 -5.01 -13.11 6.17
CA ALA A 12 -4.30 -11.91 6.60
C ALA A 12 -5.10 -11.09 7.64
N ASN A 13 -6.40 -10.91 7.41
CA ASN A 13 -7.30 -10.26 8.37
C ASN A 13 -7.43 -11.05 9.68
N GLU A 14 -7.43 -12.37 9.60
CA GLU A 14 -7.47 -13.23 10.77
C GLU A 14 -6.17 -13.15 11.58
N VAL A 15 -5.02 -13.08 10.92
CA VAL A 15 -3.73 -12.83 11.56
C VAL A 15 -3.74 -11.46 12.26
N LEU A 16 -4.21 -10.40 11.60
CA LEU A 16 -4.34 -9.07 12.21
C LEU A 16 -5.26 -9.08 13.45
N LYS A 17 -6.38 -9.80 13.39
CA LYS A 17 -7.26 -9.95 14.55
C LYS A 17 -6.56 -10.65 15.72
N ARG A 18 -5.78 -11.71 15.45
CA ARG A 18 -5.02 -12.42 16.49
C ARG A 18 -3.93 -11.55 17.10
N VAL A 19 -3.24 -10.75 16.28
CA VAL A 19 -2.24 -9.78 16.74
C VAL A 19 -2.89 -8.74 17.65
N ASN A 20 -4.00 -8.14 17.24
CA ASN A 20 -4.72 -7.15 18.07
C ASN A 20 -5.24 -7.75 19.39
N LEU A 21 -5.66 -9.02 19.38
CA LEU A 21 -6.06 -9.70 20.60
C LEU A 21 -4.88 -9.98 21.53
N ALA A 22 -3.72 -10.35 20.99
CA ALA A 22 -2.50 -10.53 21.77
C ALA A 22 -2.05 -9.22 22.43
N TRP A 23 -2.14 -8.10 21.70
CA TRP A 23 -1.87 -6.76 22.24
C TRP A 23 -2.75 -6.41 23.44
N LYS A 24 -4.07 -6.60 23.33
CA LYS A 24 -4.97 -6.34 24.46
C LYS A 24 -4.63 -7.16 25.70
N LYS A 25 -4.24 -8.43 25.51
CA LYS A 25 -3.82 -9.29 26.61
C LYS A 25 -2.51 -8.83 27.23
N LEU A 26 -1.59 -8.27 26.45
CA LEU A 26 -0.36 -7.70 26.98
C LEU A 26 -0.64 -6.46 27.81
N ASP A 27 -1.51 -5.55 27.35
CA ASP A 27 -1.94 -4.39 28.13
C ASP A 27 -2.62 -4.80 29.45
N GLU A 28 -3.44 -5.88 29.42
CA GLU A 28 -4.08 -6.44 30.61
C GLU A 28 -3.05 -7.01 31.59
N ILE A 29 -2.09 -7.80 31.10
CA ILE A 29 -1.00 -8.36 31.92
C ILE A 29 -0.14 -7.24 32.51
N GLU A 30 0.17 -6.19 31.74
CA GLU A 30 0.93 -5.04 32.22
C GLU A 30 0.22 -4.35 33.39
N LYS A 31 -1.09 -4.08 33.24
CA LYS A 31 -1.92 -3.50 34.32
C LYS A 31 -2.03 -4.41 35.54
N GLU A 32 -2.28 -5.70 35.36
CA GLU A 32 -2.33 -6.66 36.46
C GLU A 32 -0.98 -6.74 37.18
N THR A 33 0.13 -6.65 36.45
CA THR A 33 1.49 -6.64 37.03
C THR A 33 1.73 -5.33 37.81
N GLU A 34 1.30 -4.18 37.28
CA GLU A 34 1.36 -2.90 37.99
C GLU A 34 0.53 -2.91 39.28
N GLU A 35 -0.67 -3.50 39.27
CA GLU A 35 -1.54 -3.63 40.44
C GLU A 35 -0.97 -4.58 41.51
N ILE A 36 -0.38 -5.70 41.11
CA ILE A 36 0.14 -6.72 42.03
C ILE A 36 1.44 -6.24 42.70
N PHE A 37 2.33 -5.59 41.96
CA PHE A 37 3.68 -5.30 42.44
C PHE A 37 3.91 -3.83 42.78
N GLY A 38 3.08 -2.90 42.29
CA GLY A 38 3.38 -1.46 42.35
C GLY A 38 4.64 -1.09 41.56
N TYR A 39 4.78 0.19 41.18
CA TYR A 39 5.93 0.66 40.38
C TYR A 39 7.31 0.41 41.05
N GLU A 40 7.35 0.24 42.38
CA GLU A 40 8.60 0.11 43.13
C GLU A 40 9.17 -1.31 43.21
N HIS A 41 8.38 -2.36 42.90
CA HIS A 41 8.77 -3.76 43.11
C HIS A 41 8.98 -4.61 41.84
N LEU A 42 8.89 -4.00 40.66
CA LEU A 42 9.22 -4.61 39.36
C LEU A 42 10.68 -5.10 39.22
N ALA A 43 11.51 -4.88 40.25
CA ALA A 43 12.89 -5.36 40.37
C ALA A 43 13.01 -6.81 40.90
N THR A 44 12.03 -7.69 40.64
CA THR A 44 12.32 -9.13 40.69
C THR A 44 12.90 -9.53 39.33
N GLU A 45 14.16 -9.94 39.33
CA GLU A 45 14.95 -10.20 38.11
C GLU A 45 14.24 -11.08 37.08
N SER A 46 13.35 -12.00 37.49
CA SER A 46 12.61 -12.87 36.56
C SER A 46 11.44 -12.19 35.85
N ILE A 47 10.72 -11.27 36.51
CA ILE A 47 9.59 -10.54 35.90
C ILE A 47 10.14 -9.46 34.95
N GLY A 48 11.16 -8.71 35.39
CA GLY A 48 11.86 -7.76 34.52
C GLY A 48 12.48 -8.41 33.28
N PHE A 49 13.06 -9.61 33.43
CA PHE A 49 13.63 -10.35 32.31
C PHE A 49 12.57 -10.85 31.32
N ALA A 50 11.42 -11.33 31.81
CA ALA A 50 10.30 -11.73 30.96
C ALA A 50 9.69 -10.53 30.21
N ALA A 51 9.54 -9.37 30.88
CA ALA A 51 9.06 -8.14 30.26
C ALA A 51 9.98 -7.66 29.14
N VAL A 52 11.30 -7.66 29.35
CA VAL A 52 12.30 -7.29 28.32
C VAL A 52 12.26 -8.26 27.13
N HIS A 53 12.12 -9.56 27.36
CA HIS A 53 11.99 -10.54 26.27
C HIS A 53 10.71 -10.34 25.45
N LEU A 54 9.60 -10.03 26.13
CA LEU A 54 8.33 -9.70 25.48
C LEU A 54 8.44 -8.42 24.65
N MET A 55 9.01 -7.35 25.19
CA MET A 55 9.23 -6.09 24.43
C MET A 55 10.11 -6.32 23.21
N ASN A 56 11.19 -7.08 23.32
CA ASN A 56 12.06 -7.41 22.18
C ASN A 56 11.31 -8.21 21.10
N ALA A 57 10.48 -9.18 21.50
CA ALA A 57 9.67 -9.94 20.56
C ALA A 57 8.60 -9.07 19.86
N VAL A 58 8.01 -8.12 20.58
CA VAL A 58 7.06 -7.15 20.02
C VAL A 58 7.74 -6.26 18.99
N MET A 59 8.90 -5.68 19.30
CA MET A 59 9.67 -4.86 18.36
C MET A 59 10.04 -5.64 17.10
N GLU A 60 10.46 -6.90 17.23
CA GLU A 60 10.78 -7.74 16.07
C GLU A 60 9.56 -8.02 15.19
N ILE A 61 8.38 -8.21 15.79
CA ILE A 61 7.11 -8.35 15.06
C ILE A 61 6.77 -7.07 14.31
N GLU A 62 6.91 -5.91 14.94
CA GLU A 62 6.65 -4.60 14.32
C GLU A 62 7.56 -4.35 13.12
N ASP A 63 8.86 -4.61 13.24
CA ASP A 63 9.83 -4.50 12.15
C ASP A 63 9.47 -5.42 10.97
N ARG A 64 9.14 -6.68 11.27
CA ARG A 64 8.72 -7.65 10.24
C ARG A 64 7.41 -7.21 9.57
N LEU A 65 6.47 -6.63 10.33
CA LEU A 65 5.21 -6.12 9.80
C LEU A 65 5.46 -4.92 8.87
N ALA A 66 6.33 -3.99 9.26
CA ALA A 66 6.72 -2.83 8.46
C ALA A 66 7.39 -3.26 7.14
N ILE A 67 8.28 -4.25 7.17
CA ILE A 67 8.89 -4.82 5.96
C ILE A 67 7.83 -5.43 5.03
N LEU A 68 6.85 -6.15 5.58
CA LEU A 68 5.75 -6.74 4.82
C LEU A 68 4.86 -5.68 4.18
N ILE A 69 4.46 -4.66 4.95
CA ILE A 69 3.66 -3.53 4.47
C ILE A 69 4.41 -2.81 3.34
N ASN A 70 5.71 -2.56 3.51
CA ASN A 70 6.55 -1.92 2.49
C ASN A 70 6.66 -2.78 1.22
N LYS A 71 6.83 -4.10 1.35
CA LYS A 71 6.86 -5.02 0.20
C LYS A 71 5.52 -5.06 -0.55
N ILE A 72 4.40 -5.03 0.16
CA ILE A 72 3.07 -5.01 -0.45
C ILE A 72 2.82 -3.65 -1.13
N SER A 73 3.10 -2.56 -0.41
CA SER A 73 2.95 -1.18 -0.88
C SER A 73 3.81 -0.89 -2.12
N GLY A 74 5.07 -1.30 -2.12
CA GLY A 74 5.98 -1.13 -3.26
C GLY A 74 5.52 -1.89 -4.51
N LYS A 75 4.98 -3.10 -4.36
CA LYS A 75 4.42 -3.87 -5.49
C LYS A 75 3.23 -3.16 -6.13
N SER A 76 2.32 -2.63 -5.32
CA SER A 76 1.15 -1.89 -5.84
C SER A 76 1.51 -0.57 -6.52
N ILE A 77 2.51 0.15 -6.03
CA ILE A 77 2.98 1.39 -6.70
C ILE A 77 3.64 1.05 -8.04
N ASN A 78 4.42 -0.03 -8.12
CA ASN A 78 4.98 -0.48 -9.40
C ASN A 78 3.90 -0.85 -10.42
N GLN A 79 2.84 -1.53 -9.97
CA GLN A 79 1.69 -1.87 -10.83
C GLN A 79 0.99 -0.61 -11.35
N LEU A 80 0.80 0.39 -10.50
CA LEU A 80 0.21 1.68 -10.89
C LEU A 80 1.10 2.44 -11.89
N MET A 81 2.40 2.50 -11.66
CA MET A 81 3.34 3.14 -12.59
C MET A 81 3.38 2.41 -13.94
N ASP A 82 3.31 1.07 -13.95
CA ASP A 82 3.21 0.30 -15.20
C ASP A 82 1.92 0.62 -15.98
N VAL A 83 0.79 0.87 -15.29
CA VAL A 83 -0.45 1.33 -15.96
C VAL A 83 -0.21 2.67 -16.63
N ILE A 84 0.32 3.65 -15.90
CA ILE A 84 0.59 5.00 -16.41
C ILE A 84 1.57 4.94 -17.59
N PHE A 85 2.61 4.13 -17.48
CA PHE A 85 3.59 3.88 -18.54
C PHE A 85 2.92 3.39 -19.82
N ILE A 86 2.07 2.36 -19.74
CA ILE A 86 1.41 1.81 -20.93
C ILE A 86 0.47 2.84 -21.56
N ILE A 87 -0.24 3.64 -20.76
CA ILE A 87 -1.09 4.72 -21.28
C ILE A 87 -0.25 5.75 -22.05
N LYS A 88 0.90 6.15 -21.50
CA LYS A 88 1.81 7.09 -22.17
C LYS A 88 2.24 6.58 -23.54
N TYR A 89 2.70 5.33 -23.61
CA TYR A 89 3.25 4.75 -24.86
C TYR A 89 2.19 4.20 -25.82
N SER A 90 0.90 4.28 -25.49
CA SER A 90 -0.17 3.90 -26.42
C SER A 90 -0.43 4.96 -27.50
N GLY A 91 0.19 6.14 -27.41
CA GLY A 91 -0.07 7.28 -28.29
C GLY A 91 -1.39 8.00 -27.99
N ALA A 92 -1.89 7.91 -26.75
CA ALA A 92 -3.07 8.67 -26.33
C ALA A 92 -2.78 10.18 -26.43
N ASN A 93 -3.62 10.91 -27.16
CA ASN A 93 -3.47 12.35 -27.39
C ASN A 93 -4.72 13.17 -27.01
N ASN A 94 -5.72 12.51 -26.41
CA ASN A 94 -6.92 13.12 -25.85
C ASN A 94 -7.54 12.16 -24.83
N ILE A 95 -8.50 12.65 -24.04
CA ILE A 95 -9.12 11.90 -22.94
C ILE A 95 -9.80 10.59 -23.38
N TYR A 96 -10.45 10.55 -24.54
CA TYR A 96 -11.12 9.35 -25.04
C TYR A 96 -10.10 8.24 -25.38
N LYS A 97 -9.00 8.61 -26.02
CA LYS A 97 -7.89 7.68 -26.27
C LYS A 97 -7.18 7.26 -25.00
N THR A 98 -7.09 8.15 -24.00
CA THR A 98 -6.56 7.80 -22.67
C THR A 98 -7.42 6.72 -22.01
N GLN A 99 -8.75 6.76 -22.18
CA GLN A 99 -9.65 5.74 -21.66
C GLN A 99 -9.45 4.38 -22.33
N GLU A 100 -9.34 4.35 -23.67
CA GLU A 100 -9.02 3.12 -24.42
C GLU A 100 -7.65 2.54 -24.01
N ALA A 101 -6.65 3.41 -23.94
CA ALA A 101 -5.31 3.07 -23.49
C ALA A 101 -5.30 2.51 -22.06
N PHE A 102 -6.12 3.07 -21.16
CA PHE A 102 -6.29 2.55 -19.81
C PHE A 102 -6.89 1.15 -19.82
N GLN A 103 -7.92 0.89 -20.63
CA GLN A 103 -8.50 -0.45 -20.75
C GLN A 103 -7.45 -1.49 -21.17
N ASN A 104 -6.55 -1.14 -22.09
CA ASN A 104 -5.43 -1.98 -22.50
C ASN A 104 -4.35 -2.11 -21.40
N ALA A 105 -4.01 -1.01 -20.74
CA ALA A 105 -3.06 -1.02 -19.63
C ALA A 105 -3.50 -1.95 -18.49
N LEU A 106 -4.79 -1.93 -18.14
CA LEU A 106 -5.37 -2.85 -17.16
C LEU A 106 -5.18 -4.32 -17.57
N GLU A 107 -5.39 -4.65 -18.84
CA GLU A 107 -5.20 -6.00 -19.41
C GLU A 107 -3.73 -6.45 -19.34
N CYS A 108 -2.81 -5.58 -19.75
CA CYS A 108 -1.38 -5.87 -19.76
C CYS A 108 -0.81 -6.04 -18.34
N VAL A 109 -1.16 -5.15 -17.41
CA VAL A 109 -0.69 -5.21 -16.02
C VAL A 109 -1.32 -6.40 -15.29
N SER A 110 -2.61 -6.68 -15.53
CA SER A 110 -3.28 -7.89 -15.06
C SER A 110 -2.49 -9.15 -15.44
N LYS A 111 -2.10 -9.28 -16.72
CA LYS A 111 -1.29 -10.42 -17.20
C LYS A 111 0.12 -10.44 -16.60
N LYS A 112 0.84 -9.31 -16.60
CA LYS A 112 2.21 -9.18 -16.09
C LYS A 112 2.32 -9.60 -14.62
N TYR A 113 1.37 -9.18 -13.79
CA TYR A 113 1.37 -9.45 -12.36
C TYR A 113 0.48 -10.62 -11.95
N GLN A 114 -0.18 -11.27 -12.92
CA GLN A 114 -1.15 -12.34 -12.71
C GLN A 114 -2.24 -11.95 -11.71
N ILE A 115 -2.77 -10.73 -11.77
CA ILE A 115 -3.86 -10.23 -10.89
C ILE A 115 -5.10 -9.91 -11.72
N GLU A 116 -6.25 -9.80 -11.07
CA GLU A 116 -7.48 -9.47 -11.79
C GLU A 116 -7.46 -8.02 -12.28
N ARG A 117 -8.07 -7.81 -13.44
CA ARG A 117 -8.21 -6.49 -14.07
C ARG A 117 -8.85 -5.46 -13.14
N ASN A 118 -9.91 -5.87 -12.43
CA ASN A 118 -10.59 -5.02 -11.46
C ASN A 118 -9.70 -4.64 -10.28
N THR A 119 -8.80 -5.53 -9.86
CA THR A 119 -7.79 -5.20 -8.84
C THR A 119 -6.85 -4.11 -9.33
N VAL A 120 -6.41 -4.16 -10.60
CA VAL A 120 -5.58 -3.09 -11.18
C VAL A 120 -6.34 -1.76 -11.23
N ALA A 121 -7.63 -1.79 -11.58
CA ALA A 121 -8.46 -0.58 -11.59
C ALA A 121 -8.65 0.02 -10.18
N ASP A 122 -8.88 -0.84 -9.17
CA ASP A 122 -8.95 -0.43 -7.76
C ASP A 122 -7.63 0.17 -7.28
N LEU A 123 -6.49 -0.36 -7.73
CA LEU A 123 -5.17 0.22 -7.43
C LEU A 123 -5.00 1.62 -8.00
N CYS A 124 -5.57 1.91 -9.16
CA CYS A 124 -5.49 3.23 -9.79
C CYS A 124 -6.39 4.26 -9.11
N THR A 125 -7.43 3.83 -8.40
CA THR A 125 -8.45 4.71 -7.81
C THR A 125 -8.40 4.72 -6.29
N ARG A 126 -8.87 3.66 -5.63
CA ARG A 126 -9.01 3.56 -4.17
C ARG A 126 -7.69 3.81 -3.44
N ARG A 127 -6.57 3.35 -3.99
CA ARG A 127 -5.25 3.56 -3.39
C ARG A 127 -4.85 5.03 -3.34
N LEU A 128 -5.24 5.80 -4.35
CA LEU A 128 -5.01 7.24 -4.42
C LEU A 128 -6.07 8.05 -3.69
N GLY A 129 -6.97 7.40 -2.93
CA GLY A 129 -8.08 8.07 -2.25
C GLY A 129 -9.18 8.56 -3.19
N LEU A 130 -9.17 8.15 -4.47
CA LEU A 130 -10.23 8.47 -5.41
C LEU A 130 -11.40 7.52 -5.17
N THR A 131 -12.52 8.05 -4.69
CA THR A 131 -13.70 7.26 -4.32
C THR A 131 -14.97 7.90 -4.88
N GLY A 132 -15.90 7.06 -5.33
CA GLY A 132 -17.19 7.50 -5.87
C GLY A 132 -17.42 7.03 -7.31
N ALA A 133 -18.59 7.38 -7.86
CA ALA A 133 -19.01 6.94 -9.19
C ALA A 133 -18.09 7.45 -10.33
N GLY A 134 -17.34 8.53 -10.11
CA GLY A 134 -16.41 9.14 -11.08
C GLY A 134 -14.93 8.89 -10.82
N ALA A 135 -14.55 8.04 -9.85
CA ALA A 135 -13.16 7.89 -9.43
C ALA A 135 -12.20 7.48 -10.56
N THR A 136 -12.69 6.65 -11.49
CA THR A 136 -11.92 6.26 -12.68
C THR A 136 -11.70 7.45 -13.62
N ASP A 137 -12.73 8.27 -13.82
CA ASP A 137 -12.62 9.45 -14.68
C ASP A 137 -11.67 10.48 -14.07
N ASP A 138 -11.72 10.68 -12.75
CA ASP A 138 -10.78 11.53 -12.02
C ASP A 138 -9.33 11.07 -12.21
N PHE A 139 -9.07 9.76 -12.10
CA PHE A 139 -7.76 9.18 -12.37
C PHE A 139 -7.32 9.45 -13.81
N LEU A 140 -8.19 9.23 -14.80
CA LEU A 140 -7.88 9.46 -16.21
C LEU A 140 -7.61 10.94 -16.50
N HIS A 141 -8.32 11.86 -15.84
CA HIS A 141 -8.08 13.29 -15.94
C HIS A 141 -6.71 13.68 -15.37
N LEU A 142 -6.32 13.12 -14.22
CA LEU A 142 -4.99 13.34 -13.65
C LEU A 142 -3.89 12.84 -14.59
N VAL A 143 -4.06 11.66 -15.17
CA VAL A 143 -3.12 11.10 -16.17
C VAL A 143 -3.06 11.98 -17.42
N ALA A 144 -4.20 12.40 -17.95
CA ALA A 144 -4.26 13.27 -19.13
C ALA A 144 -3.64 14.65 -18.86
N ASN A 145 -3.90 15.27 -17.70
CA ASN A 145 -3.30 16.55 -17.34
C ASN A 145 -1.78 16.43 -17.16
N TRP A 146 -1.30 15.34 -16.56
CA TRP A 146 0.13 15.07 -16.51
C TRP A 146 0.73 14.93 -17.92
N LEU A 147 0.15 14.09 -18.79
CA LEU A 147 0.63 13.85 -20.14
C LEU A 147 0.61 15.10 -21.04
N PHE A 148 -0.42 15.94 -20.94
CA PHE A 148 -0.69 17.01 -21.91
C PHE A 148 -0.49 18.44 -21.39
N LYS A 149 -0.52 18.63 -20.07
CA LYS A 149 -0.41 19.95 -19.43
C LYS A 149 0.77 20.07 -18.48
N ASN A 150 1.54 19.00 -18.30
CA ASN A 150 2.65 18.93 -17.35
C ASN A 150 2.20 19.27 -15.91
N ASP A 151 1.03 18.76 -15.54
CA ASP A 151 0.46 18.91 -14.21
C ASP A 151 1.05 17.84 -13.26
N GLU A 152 1.72 18.28 -12.20
CA GLU A 152 2.35 17.42 -11.20
C GLU A 152 1.37 16.84 -10.17
N SER A 153 0.06 17.17 -10.25
CA SER A 153 -0.95 16.72 -9.30
C SER A 153 -1.03 15.19 -9.18
N LEU A 154 -0.83 14.48 -10.29
CA LEU A 154 -0.81 13.01 -10.28
C LEU A 154 0.39 12.47 -9.47
N LYS A 155 1.59 13.02 -9.70
CA LYS A 155 2.81 12.65 -8.99
C LYS A 155 2.65 12.90 -7.50
N MET A 156 2.24 14.12 -7.12
CA MET A 156 2.02 14.51 -5.73
C MET A 156 1.01 13.59 -5.03
N LEU A 157 -0.05 13.20 -5.74
CA LEU A 157 -1.06 12.27 -5.21
C LEU A 157 -0.47 10.87 -4.97
N ILE A 158 0.32 10.36 -5.90
CA ILE A 158 0.98 9.05 -5.74
C ILE A 158 1.97 9.09 -4.57
N GLU A 159 2.77 10.14 -4.45
CA GLU A 159 3.73 10.32 -3.34
C GLU A 159 3.03 10.33 -1.98
N LYS A 160 1.94 11.10 -1.86
CA LYS A 160 1.11 11.18 -0.65
C LYS A 160 0.57 9.81 -0.20
N HIS A 161 0.30 8.91 -1.14
CA HIS A 161 -0.26 7.58 -0.90
C HIS A 161 0.78 6.45 -1.03
N SER A 162 2.07 6.79 -0.99
CA SER A 162 3.17 5.83 -1.06
C SER A 162 4.09 5.94 0.15
N ALA A 163 4.86 4.87 0.40
CA ALA A 163 5.91 4.92 1.42
C ALA A 163 7.03 5.86 0.96
N GLN A 164 7.66 6.57 1.90
CA GLN A 164 8.76 7.49 1.60
C GLN A 164 9.92 6.83 0.83
N THR A 165 10.16 5.55 1.07
CA THR A 165 11.16 4.73 0.35
C THR A 165 10.88 4.59 -1.15
N MET A 166 9.66 4.87 -1.60
CA MET A 166 9.27 4.84 -3.02
C MET A 166 9.36 6.22 -3.69
N HIS A 167 9.50 7.31 -2.94
CA HIS A 167 9.45 8.67 -3.48
C HIS A 167 10.52 8.92 -4.53
N GLN A 168 11.77 8.51 -4.29
CA GLN A 168 12.84 8.64 -5.29
C GLN A 168 12.49 7.90 -6.59
N LYS A 169 11.90 6.70 -6.50
CA LYS A 169 11.50 5.94 -7.68
C LYS A 169 10.34 6.60 -8.43
N ILE A 170 9.40 7.19 -7.71
CA ILE A 170 8.29 7.95 -8.30
C ILE A 170 8.85 9.20 -9.00
N GLU A 171 9.72 9.96 -8.33
CA GLU A 171 10.43 11.10 -8.90
C GLU A 171 11.16 10.72 -10.20
N GLU A 172 11.95 9.64 -10.18
CA GLU A 172 12.64 9.11 -11.35
C GLU A 172 11.67 8.70 -12.46
N PHE A 173 10.55 8.05 -12.15
CA PHE A 173 9.53 7.70 -13.14
C PHE A 173 8.98 8.95 -13.82
N PHE A 174 8.53 9.95 -13.06
CA PHE A 174 7.93 11.16 -13.62
C PHE A 174 8.95 12.05 -14.37
N ASN A 175 10.23 12.02 -13.98
CA ASN A 175 11.31 12.76 -14.64
C ASN A 175 11.89 12.05 -15.89
N SER A 176 12.12 10.73 -15.81
CA SER A 176 12.71 9.93 -16.90
C SER A 176 11.70 9.51 -17.95
N GLU A 177 10.47 9.19 -17.53
CA GLU A 177 9.34 8.92 -18.42
C GLU A 177 8.66 10.22 -18.87
N GLY A 178 9.35 11.35 -18.84
CA GLY A 178 8.83 12.63 -19.31
C GLY A 178 8.50 12.65 -20.81
N ARG A 179 7.34 13.28 -21.10
CA ARG A 179 6.79 13.77 -22.38
C ARG A 179 6.44 12.72 -23.47
N ILE A 180 5.27 12.91 -24.08
CA ILE A 180 5.09 12.64 -25.51
C ILE A 180 5.58 13.94 -26.17
N GLN A 181 6.73 13.92 -26.84
CA GLN A 181 7.18 15.05 -27.68
C GLN A 181 6.44 15.04 -29.02
#